data_AF-A0AAU9K036-F1
#
_entry.id   AF-A0AAU9K036-F1
#
_cell.length_a   1.000
_cell.length_b   1.000
_cell.length_c   1.000
_cell.angle_alpha   90.00
_cell.angle_beta   90.00
_cell.angle_gamma   90.00
#
_symmetry.space_group_name_H-M   'P 1'
#
loop_
_entity.id
_entity.type
_entity.pdbx_description
1 polymer ?
#
loop_
_entity_poly.entity_id
_entity_poly.type
_entity_poly.pdbx_seq_one_letter_code
_entity_poly.pdbx_strand_id
1 'polypeptide(L)'
;MVKFRSSHQEMKRVSFTAEIAQFNKTSCKLCKSIIEKGALRIKTHSYNCCNFFHLNCYTPSLKQYISKSDLCIKLDSLHKKVLDDWLNNWNQNYLPLDKPYHEPPKLFKLINSKSSKFRRSWIEIFKYSTIKDLVRKFSRVNKEFYHISWDEELWQFFCIRDFSCIVPKDTYRNQYVTILMEICFGCKAVPKAEHFYRCPLIGRPLCPCCRFNDKKFIAVTGPYIERAYNIDPKVLDLKFGQGYDNKKITYNFLVWEALAVYREKNKNDLLDFMKDNCVSDKLICMVEKISTKEMDYTDIFGRIGANFDSKIIDIWYQQIFSYIRNGEGGSEFKQRLLKNEP
;
A
#
# COMPACT_ATOMS: atom_id res chain seq x y z
N MET A 1 30.69 -15.34 16.65
CA MET A 1 30.90 -14.60 15.39
C MET A 1 29.97 -15.20 14.33
N VAL A 2 28.71 -14.77 14.31
CA VAL A 2 27.64 -15.37 13.50
C VAL A 2 27.60 -14.65 12.15
N LYS A 3 27.95 -15.36 11.08
CA LYS A 3 27.82 -14.87 9.70
C LYS A 3 26.34 -14.85 9.33
N PHE A 4 25.72 -13.68 9.40
CA PHE A 4 24.41 -13.45 8.77
C PHE A 4 24.57 -13.57 7.25
N ARG A 5 24.08 -14.68 6.68
CA ARG A 5 23.84 -14.78 5.24
C ARG A 5 22.64 -13.89 4.91
N SER A 6 22.93 -12.71 4.38
CA SER A 6 21.95 -11.86 3.71
C SER A 6 21.43 -12.60 2.48
N SER A 7 20.25 -13.22 2.61
CA SER A 7 19.42 -13.58 1.48
C SER A 7 18.81 -12.30 0.91
N HIS A 8 19.59 -11.56 0.12
CA HIS A 8 19.03 -10.57 -0.79
C HIS A 8 18.22 -11.34 -1.83
N GLN A 9 16.91 -11.34 -1.65
CA GLN A 9 15.96 -11.75 -2.68
C GLN A 9 16.07 -10.69 -3.78
N GLU A 10 16.82 -10.98 -4.86
CA GLU A 10 16.88 -10.13 -6.04
C GLU A 10 15.43 -9.87 -6.51
N MET A 11 14.97 -8.62 -6.43
CA MET A 11 13.72 -8.24 -7.06
C MET A 11 13.87 -8.54 -8.56
N LYS A 12 13.11 -9.53 -9.05
CA LYS A 12 13.08 -9.90 -10.47
C LYS A 12 12.78 -8.66 -11.30
N ARG A 13 13.80 -8.13 -11.95
CA ARG A 13 13.66 -7.02 -12.91
C ARG A 13 12.76 -7.46 -14.05
N VAL A 14 11.95 -6.53 -14.55
CA VAL A 14 11.06 -6.77 -15.70
C VAL A 14 11.94 -6.94 -16.94
N SER A 15 12.20 -8.19 -17.34
CA SER A 15 12.99 -8.49 -18.53
C SER A 15 12.08 -9.02 -19.66
N PHE A 16 11.89 -8.20 -20.68
CA PHE A 16 11.28 -8.63 -21.95
C PHE A 16 12.14 -8.19 -23.12
N THR A 17 11.94 -8.86 -24.26
CA THR A 17 12.65 -8.56 -25.51
C THR A 17 11.70 -7.84 -26.45
N ALA A 18 12.12 -6.70 -26.98
CA ALA A 18 11.44 -6.00 -28.07
C ALA A 18 12.16 -6.32 -29.39
N GLU A 19 11.45 -6.97 -30.31
CA GLU A 19 12.02 -7.43 -31.59
C GLU A 19 11.01 -7.29 -32.73
N ILE A 20 11.51 -7.37 -33.97
CA ILE A 20 10.68 -7.45 -35.18
C ILE A 20 10.28 -8.90 -35.44
N ALA A 21 9.01 -9.12 -35.74
CA ALA A 21 8.51 -10.43 -36.13
C ALA A 21 9.17 -10.89 -37.45
N GLN A 22 9.88 -12.02 -37.40
CA GLN A 22 10.55 -12.58 -38.58
C GLN A 22 9.61 -13.42 -39.47
N PHE A 23 8.52 -13.94 -38.91
CA PHE A 23 7.60 -14.89 -39.56
C PHE A 23 6.15 -14.65 -39.13
N ASN A 24 5.18 -14.90 -40.03
CA ASN A 24 3.74 -14.86 -39.77
C ASN A 24 3.21 -16.11 -39.02
N LYS A 25 3.98 -16.64 -38.06
CA LYS A 25 3.64 -17.88 -37.33
C LYS A 25 3.37 -17.66 -35.85
N THR A 26 3.53 -16.43 -35.36
CA THR A 26 3.31 -16.09 -33.95
C THR A 26 2.01 -15.33 -33.78
N SER A 27 1.16 -15.77 -32.86
CA SER A 27 -0.06 -15.06 -32.47
C SER A 27 0.15 -14.30 -31.15
N CYS A 28 -0.55 -13.18 -31.01
CA CYS A 28 -0.54 -12.41 -29.77
C CYS A 28 -1.29 -13.18 -28.68
N LYS A 29 -0.68 -13.35 -27.51
CA LYS A 29 -1.27 -14.10 -26.40
C LYS A 29 -2.56 -13.45 -25.85
N LEU A 30 -2.67 -12.12 -25.92
CA LEU A 30 -3.83 -11.38 -25.42
C LEU A 30 -5.00 -11.41 -26.41
N CYS A 31 -4.84 -10.82 -27.60
CA CYS A 31 -5.92 -10.67 -28.58
C CYS A 31 -6.08 -11.87 -29.54
N LYS A 32 -5.19 -12.86 -29.49
CA LYS A 32 -5.16 -14.08 -30.32
C LYS A 32 -4.97 -13.87 -31.83
N SER A 33 -4.90 -12.62 -32.32
CA SER A 33 -4.60 -12.34 -33.73
C SER A 33 -3.12 -12.64 -34.08
N ILE A 34 -2.88 -12.90 -35.36
CA ILE A 34 -1.54 -13.16 -35.91
C ILE A 34 -0.72 -11.87 -35.88
N ILE A 35 0.54 -11.96 -35.47
CA ILE A 35 1.51 -10.87 -35.54
C ILE A 35 2.21 -10.96 -36.90
N GLU A 36 2.03 -9.94 -37.73
CA GLU A 36 2.60 -9.87 -39.08
C GLU A 36 4.13 -9.74 -39.08
N LYS A 37 4.79 -10.31 -40.08
CA LYS A 37 6.22 -10.20 -40.34
C LYS A 37 6.55 -8.73 -40.60
N GLY A 38 7.60 -8.25 -39.94
CA GLY A 38 7.96 -6.84 -39.97
C GLY A 38 7.30 -6.01 -38.86
N ALA A 39 6.28 -6.53 -38.16
CA ALA A 39 5.67 -5.82 -37.05
C ALA A 39 6.54 -5.92 -35.78
N LEU A 40 6.58 -4.84 -35.01
CA LEU A 40 7.21 -4.82 -33.69
C LEU A 40 6.37 -5.63 -32.69
N ARG A 41 7.03 -6.52 -31.95
CA ARG A 41 6.41 -7.38 -30.95
C ARG A 41 7.22 -7.43 -29.66
N ILE A 42 6.53 -7.72 -28.56
CA ILE A 42 7.12 -8.00 -27.26
C ILE A 42 7.17 -9.51 -27.04
N LYS A 43 8.35 -10.02 -26.71
CA LYS A 43 8.59 -11.41 -26.34
C LYS A 43 8.91 -11.48 -24.84
N THR A 44 8.15 -12.30 -24.12
CA THR A 44 8.40 -12.59 -22.70
C THR A 44 8.66 -14.08 -22.48
N HIS A 45 9.48 -14.38 -21.48
CA HIS A 45 9.78 -15.75 -21.08
C HIS A 45 8.92 -16.14 -19.87
N SER A 46 8.21 -17.26 -19.98
CA SER A 46 7.47 -17.85 -18.86
C SER A 46 7.82 -19.33 -18.79
N TYR A 47 8.56 -19.71 -17.74
CA TYR A 47 9.10 -21.07 -17.58
C TYR A 47 9.82 -21.53 -18.86
N ASN A 48 9.23 -22.48 -19.60
CA ASN A 48 9.79 -23.08 -20.81
C ASN A 48 9.14 -22.59 -22.11
N CYS A 49 8.32 -21.53 -22.07
CA CYS A 49 7.64 -21.01 -23.25
C CYS A 49 7.91 -19.51 -23.49
N CYS A 50 7.96 -19.14 -24.76
CA CYS A 50 8.01 -17.75 -25.20
C CYS A 50 6.59 -17.28 -25.51
N ASN A 51 6.17 -16.19 -24.88
CA ASN A 51 4.89 -15.55 -25.19
C ASN A 51 5.16 -14.31 -26.05
N PHE A 52 4.33 -14.11 -27.08
CA PHE A 52 4.43 -12.98 -27.99
C PHE A 52 3.21 -12.06 -27.84
N PHE A 53 3.43 -10.76 -27.92
CA PHE A 53 2.40 -9.75 -27.80
C PHE A 53 2.62 -8.64 -28.83
N HIS A 54 1.53 -8.05 -29.35
CA HIS A 54 1.61 -6.71 -29.93
C HIS A 54 2.06 -5.71 -28.86
N LEU A 55 2.74 -4.64 -29.26
CA LEU A 55 3.17 -3.58 -28.33
C LEU A 55 2.01 -3.07 -27.47
N ASN A 56 0.88 -2.74 -28.10
CA ASN A 56 -0.30 -2.20 -27.42
C ASN A 56 -1.07 -3.25 -26.61
N CYS A 57 -0.83 -4.55 -26.87
CA CYS A 57 -1.45 -5.64 -26.12
C CYS A 57 -0.59 -6.10 -24.94
N TYR A 58 0.63 -5.60 -24.81
CA TYR A 58 1.52 -6.00 -23.74
C TYR A 58 1.27 -5.13 -22.51
N THR A 59 1.04 -5.79 -21.36
CA THR A 59 1.00 -5.13 -20.05
C THR A 59 2.07 -5.79 -19.18
N PRO A 60 3.09 -5.04 -18.73
CA PRO A 60 4.08 -5.51 -17.78
C PRO A 60 3.43 -6.11 -16.53
N SER A 61 3.98 -7.21 -16.02
CA SER A 61 3.48 -7.88 -14.81
C SER A 61 3.59 -7.00 -13.56
N LEU A 62 4.62 -6.15 -13.51
CA LEU A 62 4.84 -5.17 -12.45
C LEU A 62 4.48 -3.78 -12.96
N LYS A 63 3.63 -3.08 -12.21
CA LYS A 63 3.25 -1.68 -12.44
C LYS A 63 4.36 -0.75 -11.94
N GLN A 64 5.47 -0.70 -12.66
CA GLN A 64 6.66 0.07 -12.29
C GLN A 64 7.32 0.70 -13.52
N TYR A 65 8.25 1.61 -13.26
CA TYR A 65 9.08 2.23 -14.29
C TYR A 65 9.95 1.19 -14.99
N ILE A 66 10.05 1.28 -16.31
CA ILE A 66 10.84 0.38 -17.14
C ILE A 66 12.02 1.17 -17.71
N SER A 67 13.23 0.82 -17.30
CA SER A 67 14.44 1.37 -17.91
C SER A 67 14.74 0.67 -19.23
N LYS A 68 15.19 1.41 -20.24
CA LYS A 68 15.68 0.82 -21.50
C LYS A 68 16.86 -0.14 -21.27
N SER A 69 17.66 0.09 -20.22
CA SER A 69 18.79 -0.78 -19.86
C SER A 69 18.36 -2.18 -19.43
N ASP A 70 17.12 -2.35 -18.98
CA ASP A 70 16.58 -3.64 -18.53
C ASP A 70 15.93 -4.44 -19.66
N LEU A 71 15.90 -3.88 -20.89
CA LEU A 71 15.27 -4.48 -22.05
C LEU A 71 16.32 -5.04 -23.01
N CYS A 72 16.02 -6.19 -23.62
CA CYS A 72 16.76 -6.64 -24.80
C CYS A 72 16.09 -6.05 -26.05
N ILE A 73 16.76 -5.11 -26.72
CA ILE A 73 16.21 -4.40 -27.88
C ILE A 73 16.89 -4.88 -29.16
N LYS A 74 16.12 -5.51 -30.06
CA LYS A 74 16.56 -5.98 -31.38
C LYS A 74 15.72 -5.33 -32.48
N LEU A 75 15.84 -4.01 -32.59
CA LEU A 75 15.02 -3.16 -33.46
C LEU A 75 15.89 -2.26 -34.35
N ASP A 76 15.38 -1.89 -35.52
CA ASP A 76 15.95 -0.82 -36.36
C ASP A 76 15.65 0.58 -35.77
N SER A 77 16.15 1.63 -36.41
CA SER A 77 15.97 3.02 -35.95
C SER A 77 14.51 3.47 -35.91
N LEU A 78 13.70 3.05 -36.89
CA LEU A 78 12.29 3.43 -37.00
C LEU A 78 11.47 2.83 -35.86
N HIS A 79 11.63 1.53 -35.62
CA HIS A 79 10.88 0.81 -34.60
C HIS A 79 11.34 1.14 -33.18
N LYS A 80 12.61 1.55 -33.00
CA LYS A 80 13.09 2.09 -31.71
C LYS A 80 12.28 3.31 -31.28
N LYS A 81 11.94 4.22 -32.21
CA LYS A 81 11.13 5.40 -31.88
C LYS A 81 9.73 5.02 -31.37
N VAL A 82 9.10 4.04 -32.01
CA VAL A 82 7.78 3.53 -31.59
C VAL A 82 7.84 2.91 -30.19
N LEU A 83 8.89 2.13 -29.89
CA LEU A 83 9.12 1.59 -28.55
C LEU A 83 9.35 2.70 -27.51
N ASP A 84 10.10 3.74 -27.87
CA ASP A 84 10.41 4.86 -27.00
C ASP A 84 9.16 5.65 -26.63
N ASP A 85 8.28 5.91 -27.60
CA ASP A 85 7.01 6.60 -27.37
C ASP A 85 6.10 5.78 -26.43
N TRP A 86 6.05 4.46 -26.62
CA TRP A 86 5.31 3.57 -25.73
C TRP A 86 5.89 3.54 -24.30
N LEU A 87 7.22 3.47 -24.17
CA LEU A 87 7.89 3.53 -22.86
C LEU A 87 7.65 4.87 -22.16
N ASN A 88 7.71 5.98 -22.89
CA ASN A 88 7.44 7.31 -22.35
C ASN A 88 6.00 7.39 -21.82
N ASN A 89 5.02 6.94 -22.60
CA ASN A 89 3.63 6.91 -22.17
C ASN A 89 3.42 6.01 -20.93
N TRP A 90 3.99 4.80 -20.92
CA TRP A 90 3.94 3.91 -19.76
C TRP A 90 4.57 4.57 -18.52
N ASN A 91 5.79 5.08 -18.65
CA ASN A 91 6.59 5.63 -17.57
C ASN A 91 6.08 6.98 -17.05
N GLN A 92 5.15 7.68 -17.72
CA GLN A 92 4.50 8.87 -17.17
C GLN A 92 3.82 8.60 -15.82
N ASN A 93 3.39 7.35 -15.59
CA ASN A 93 2.69 6.95 -14.37
C ASN A 93 3.61 6.38 -13.28
N TYR A 94 4.91 6.23 -13.55
CA TYR A 94 5.83 5.51 -12.65
C TYR A 94 7.15 6.25 -12.46
N LEU A 95 7.68 6.24 -11.23
CA LEU A 95 8.97 6.85 -10.91
C LEU A 95 10.13 5.88 -11.20
N PRO A 96 11.24 6.34 -11.82
CA PRO A 96 12.43 5.51 -12.01
C PRO A 96 13.01 5.08 -10.68
N LEU A 97 13.10 3.76 -10.47
CA LEU A 97 13.65 3.15 -9.24
C LEU A 97 15.15 3.48 -9.05
N ASP A 98 15.87 3.72 -10.16
CA ASP A 98 17.31 3.94 -10.19
C ASP A 98 17.72 5.38 -10.52
N LYS A 99 16.84 6.38 -10.35
CA LYS A 99 17.42 7.72 -10.14
C LYS A 99 18.26 7.57 -8.87
N PRO A 100 19.60 7.81 -8.91
CA PRO A 100 20.34 7.93 -7.67
C PRO A 100 19.50 8.87 -6.83
N TYR A 101 19.23 8.48 -5.59
CA TYR A 101 18.76 9.42 -4.60
C TYR A 101 19.62 10.66 -4.83
N HIS A 102 19.06 11.72 -5.43
CA HIS A 102 19.74 12.99 -5.42
C HIS A 102 19.83 13.23 -3.94
N GLU A 103 21.03 13.06 -3.37
CA GLU A 103 21.30 13.49 -2.02
C GLU A 103 20.61 14.85 -1.92
N PRO A 104 19.60 15.00 -1.04
CA PRO A 104 18.88 16.25 -0.94
C PRO A 104 19.95 17.33 -0.87
N PRO A 105 19.90 18.31 -1.80
CA PRO A 105 21.03 19.10 -2.26
C PRO A 105 21.92 19.43 -1.08
N LYS A 106 23.07 18.74 -0.97
CA LYS A 106 23.94 18.66 0.22
C LYS A 106 23.36 19.45 1.39
N LEU A 107 22.35 18.85 2.04
CA LEU A 107 21.62 19.49 3.13
C LEU A 107 22.68 20.02 4.08
N PHE A 108 22.76 21.34 4.10
CA PHE A 108 23.94 22.11 4.39
C PHE A 108 24.72 21.63 5.62
N LYS A 109 26.05 21.81 5.62
CA LYS A 109 26.92 21.89 6.81
C LYS A 109 26.52 23.07 7.73
N LEU A 110 25.24 23.37 7.95
CA LEU A 110 24.78 24.62 8.58
C LEU A 110 24.38 24.52 10.05
N ILE A 111 24.50 23.36 10.68
CA ILE A 111 24.31 23.26 12.13
C ILE A 111 25.62 22.80 12.75
N ASN A 112 26.55 23.75 12.81
CA ASN A 112 27.83 23.70 13.54
C ASN A 112 27.59 23.74 15.07
N SER A 113 26.61 23.01 15.59
CA SER A 113 26.51 22.80 17.03
C SER A 113 27.51 21.70 17.40
N LYS A 114 28.28 21.90 18.48
CA LYS A 114 29.18 20.89 19.06
C LYS A 114 28.37 19.76 19.71
N SER A 115 27.48 19.11 18.95
CA SER A 115 26.71 17.98 19.44
C SER A 115 27.65 16.82 19.74
N SER A 116 27.38 16.09 20.83
CA SER A 116 28.16 14.89 21.15
C SER A 116 28.00 13.85 20.03
N LYS A 117 29.02 13.01 19.83
CA LYS A 117 28.95 11.88 18.87
C LYS A 117 27.70 11.02 19.10
N PHE A 118 27.32 10.85 20.36
CA PHE A 118 26.09 10.15 20.76
C PHE A 118 24.84 10.82 20.21
N ARG A 119 24.65 12.12 20.45
CA ARG A 119 23.50 12.89 19.94
C ARG A 119 23.43 12.85 18.42
N ARG A 120 24.58 12.98 17.74
CA ARG A 120 24.63 12.89 16.27
C ARG A 120 24.14 11.54 15.75
N SER A 121 24.61 10.44 16.32
CA SER A 121 24.17 9.09 15.93
C SER A 121 22.66 8.92 16.08
N TRP A 122 22.09 9.41 17.17
CA TRP A 122 20.65 9.30 17.40
C TRP A 122 19.80 10.19 16.50
N ILE A 123 20.27 11.39 16.14
CA ILE A 123 19.61 12.21 15.11
C ILE A 123 19.51 11.41 13.81
N GLU A 124 20.62 10.79 13.35
CA GLU A 124 20.61 9.98 12.13
C GLU A 124 19.67 8.76 12.24
N ILE A 125 19.57 8.12 13.40
CA ILE A 125 18.62 7.02 13.64
C ILE A 125 17.17 7.54 13.58
N PHE A 126 16.88 8.67 14.24
CA PHE A 126 15.52 9.24 14.31
C PHE A 126 15.01 9.71 12.95
N LYS A 127 15.88 10.07 12.01
CA LYS A 127 15.51 10.40 10.62
C LYS A 127 14.74 9.27 9.92
N TYR A 128 14.97 8.01 10.27
CA TYR A 128 14.26 6.85 9.71
C TYR A 128 12.89 6.58 10.38
N SER A 129 12.53 7.37 11.38
CA SER A 129 11.32 7.14 12.17
C SER A 129 10.15 8.00 11.70
N THR A 130 8.93 7.55 12.00
CA THR A 130 7.74 8.40 11.80
C THR A 130 7.65 9.46 12.89
N ILE A 131 7.03 10.61 12.59
CA ILE A 131 6.76 11.64 13.61
C ILE A 131 5.95 11.08 14.78
N LYS A 132 5.03 10.15 14.50
CA LYS A 132 4.20 9.50 15.53
C LYS A 132 5.08 8.72 16.51
N ASP A 133 6.04 7.95 16.02
CA ASP A 133 6.98 7.20 16.86
C ASP A 133 7.92 8.13 17.63
N LEU A 134 8.43 9.16 16.95
CA LEU A 134 9.30 10.15 17.58
C LEU A 134 8.63 10.83 18.76
N VAL A 135 7.41 11.35 18.55
CA VAL A 135 6.68 12.13 19.56
C VAL A 135 6.06 11.24 20.64
N ARG A 136 5.60 10.02 20.33
CA ARG A 136 4.91 9.17 21.31
C ARG A 136 5.79 8.13 21.99
N LYS A 137 6.83 7.65 21.33
CA LYS A 137 7.69 6.57 21.84
C LYS A 137 9.04 7.15 22.27
N PHE A 138 9.81 7.73 21.36
CA PHE A 138 11.20 8.07 21.65
C PHE A 138 11.35 9.22 22.64
N SER A 139 10.56 10.28 22.50
CA SER A 139 10.58 11.42 23.43
C SER A 139 10.26 11.05 24.88
N ARG A 140 9.68 9.87 25.13
CA ARG A 140 9.32 9.36 26.45
C ARG A 140 10.32 8.37 27.04
N VAL A 141 11.36 7.98 26.28
CA VAL A 141 12.35 7.00 26.74
C VAL A 141 13.22 7.60 27.85
N ASN A 142 13.83 8.77 27.60
CA ASN A 142 14.61 9.51 28.59
C ASN A 142 14.75 10.98 28.18
N LYS A 143 15.31 11.80 29.09
CA LYS A 143 15.52 13.24 28.88
C LYS A 143 16.38 13.57 27.66
N GLU A 144 17.39 12.76 27.36
CA GLU A 144 18.27 12.97 26.22
C GLU A 144 17.53 12.73 24.89
N PHE A 145 16.75 11.65 24.80
CA PHE A 145 15.93 11.32 23.63
C PHE A 145 14.83 12.36 23.43
N TYR A 146 14.27 12.91 24.51
CA TYR A 146 13.46 14.10 24.44
C TYR A 146 14.26 15.19 23.72
N HIS A 147 15.36 15.71 24.27
CA HIS A 147 16.12 16.80 23.63
C HIS A 147 16.52 16.52 22.17
N ILE A 148 16.87 15.29 21.83
CA ILE A 148 17.19 14.88 20.45
C ILE A 148 15.94 14.90 19.55
N SER A 149 14.79 14.44 20.03
CA SER A 149 13.52 14.52 19.30
C SER A 149 13.04 15.96 19.06
N TRP A 150 13.57 16.90 19.83
CA TRP A 150 13.32 18.34 19.73
C TRP A 150 14.44 19.09 19.00
N ASP A 151 15.38 18.39 18.38
CA ASP A 151 16.48 19.00 17.64
C ASP A 151 16.00 19.64 16.32
N GLU A 152 16.35 20.91 16.10
CA GLU A 152 15.94 21.67 14.91
C GLU A 152 16.41 21.03 13.60
N GLU A 153 17.59 20.38 13.58
CA GLU A 153 18.06 19.67 12.39
C GLU A 153 17.13 18.52 12.01
N LEU A 154 16.65 17.80 13.02
CA LEU A 154 15.75 16.67 12.81
C LEU A 154 14.41 17.16 12.25
N TRP A 155 13.88 18.27 12.74
CA TRP A 155 12.65 18.88 12.22
C TRP A 155 12.83 19.49 10.83
N GLN A 156 13.97 20.11 10.54
CA GLN A 156 14.32 20.54 9.19
C GLN A 156 14.32 19.36 8.22
N PHE A 157 14.95 18.26 8.61
CA PHE A 157 14.98 17.03 7.82
C PHE A 157 13.55 16.53 7.53
N PHE A 158 12.67 16.51 8.52
CA PHE A 158 11.29 16.09 8.31
C PHE A 158 10.49 17.02 7.38
N CYS A 159 10.71 18.34 7.44
CA CYS A 159 10.08 19.27 6.51
C CYS A 159 10.46 18.95 5.05
N ILE A 160 11.73 18.60 4.81
CA ILE A 160 12.23 18.25 3.49
C ILE A 160 11.74 16.85 3.08
N ARG A 161 11.84 15.85 3.97
CA ARG A 161 11.44 14.47 3.69
C ARG A 161 9.93 14.35 3.40
N ASP A 162 9.11 14.98 4.24
CA ASP A 162 7.66 14.75 4.21
C ASP A 162 6.93 15.71 3.27
N PHE A 163 7.48 16.91 3.04
CA PHE A 163 6.82 17.97 2.27
C PHE A 163 7.66 18.55 1.13
N SER A 164 8.92 18.10 0.96
CA SER A 164 9.85 18.64 -0.04
C SER A 164 10.00 20.16 0.03
N CYS A 165 9.91 20.73 1.24
CA CYS A 165 9.97 22.17 1.47
C CYS A 165 11.23 22.59 2.21
N ILE A 166 11.82 23.71 1.80
CA ILE A 166 12.92 24.37 2.52
C ILE A 166 12.32 25.46 3.40
N VAL A 167 12.48 25.28 4.69
CA VAL A 167 11.92 26.15 5.73
C VAL A 167 12.99 27.14 6.22
N PRO A 168 12.63 28.41 6.52
CA PRO A 168 13.52 29.36 7.20
C PRO A 168 14.04 28.84 8.55
N LYS A 169 15.24 29.30 8.94
CA LYS A 169 16.12 28.65 9.94
C LYS A 169 15.57 28.50 11.37
N ASP A 170 14.51 29.22 11.76
CA ASP A 170 14.24 29.46 13.19
C ASP A 170 12.90 28.96 13.73
N THR A 171 12.19 28.07 13.03
CA THR A 171 10.92 27.50 13.53
C THR A 171 10.54 26.17 12.86
N TYR A 172 11.50 25.28 12.56
CA TYR A 172 11.23 24.09 11.72
C TYR A 172 10.08 23.23 12.26
N ARG A 173 10.03 23.03 13.57
CA ARG A 173 8.93 22.28 14.20
C ARG A 173 7.58 22.95 14.04
N ASN A 174 7.48 24.24 14.34
CA ASN A 174 6.22 24.97 14.23
C ASN A 174 5.76 25.01 12.78
N GLN A 175 6.67 25.24 11.84
CA GLN A 175 6.37 25.20 10.41
C GLN A 175 5.98 23.80 9.95
N TYR A 176 6.66 22.75 10.43
CA TYR A 176 6.25 21.37 10.16
C TYR A 176 4.80 21.16 10.58
N VAL A 177 4.43 21.58 11.79
CA VAL A 177 3.05 21.48 12.30
C VAL A 177 2.08 22.32 11.47
N THR A 178 2.43 23.56 11.12
CA THR A 178 1.60 24.44 10.29
C THR A 178 1.35 23.82 8.92
N ILE A 179 2.41 23.43 8.20
CA ILE A 179 2.33 22.78 6.89
C ILE A 179 1.50 21.51 7.01
N LEU A 180 1.78 20.68 8.01
CA LEU A 180 1.01 19.48 8.29
C LEU A 180 -0.49 19.83 8.44
N MET A 181 -0.85 20.86 9.19
CA MET A 181 -2.24 21.29 9.40
C MET A 181 -2.91 21.97 8.19
N GLU A 182 -2.13 22.36 7.18
CA GLU A 182 -2.60 23.03 5.96
C GLU A 182 -2.68 22.11 4.75
N ILE A 183 -1.81 21.11 4.63
CA ILE A 183 -1.81 20.19 3.48
C ILE A 183 -2.96 19.19 3.53
N CYS A 184 -3.46 18.84 2.34
CA CYS A 184 -4.44 17.78 2.16
C CYS A 184 -3.93 16.46 2.78
N PHE A 185 -4.73 15.86 3.65
CA PHE A 185 -4.37 14.60 4.31
C PHE A 185 -4.14 13.45 3.31
N GLY A 186 -4.89 13.44 2.20
CA GLY A 186 -4.77 12.45 1.12
C GLY A 186 -3.57 12.69 0.21
N CYS A 187 -3.64 13.69 -0.67
CA CYS A 187 -2.61 13.92 -1.70
C CYS A 187 -1.38 14.71 -1.24
N LYS A 188 -1.35 15.19 0.01
CA LYS A 188 -0.28 16.04 0.58
C LYS A 188 -0.06 17.39 -0.12
N ALA A 189 -0.86 17.76 -1.12
CA ALA A 189 -0.82 19.07 -1.72
C ALA A 189 -1.47 20.13 -0.82
N VAL A 190 -0.97 21.37 -0.86
CA VAL A 190 -1.61 22.53 -0.23
C VAL A 190 -2.89 22.84 -1.02
N PRO A 191 -4.08 22.71 -0.42
CA PRO A 191 -5.31 23.07 -1.12
C PRO A 191 -5.43 24.60 -1.23
N LYS A 192 -6.13 25.08 -2.26
CA LYS A 192 -6.46 26.51 -2.38
C LYS A 192 -7.31 26.93 -1.16
N ALA A 193 -7.02 28.11 -0.60
CA ALA A 193 -7.63 28.59 0.66
C ALA A 193 -9.17 28.56 0.66
N GLU A 194 -9.79 28.73 -0.50
CA GLU A 194 -11.24 28.79 -0.67
C GLU A 194 -11.91 27.42 -0.85
N HIS A 195 -11.13 26.34 -1.01
CA HIS A 195 -11.65 25.04 -1.47
C HIS A 195 -11.07 23.86 -0.70
N PHE A 196 -11.10 23.90 0.63
CA PHE A 196 -10.79 22.71 1.43
C PHE A 196 -11.83 22.45 2.51
N TYR A 197 -12.00 21.17 2.82
CA TYR A 197 -12.87 20.71 3.89
C TYR A 197 -12.01 20.26 5.06
N ARG A 198 -12.15 20.91 6.23
CA ARG A 198 -11.52 20.41 7.47
C ARG A 198 -12.35 19.23 7.98
N CYS A 199 -11.73 18.06 7.95
CA CYS A 199 -12.37 16.85 8.43
C CYS A 199 -12.57 16.92 9.96
N PRO A 200 -13.81 16.76 10.48
CA PRO A 200 -14.08 16.85 11.92
C PRO A 200 -13.46 15.69 12.72
N LEU A 201 -13.27 14.52 12.10
CA LEU A 201 -12.67 13.35 12.76
C LEU A 201 -11.14 13.40 12.83
N ILE A 202 -10.52 13.89 11.77
CA ILE A 202 -9.06 13.88 11.63
C ILE A 202 -8.47 15.23 12.07
N GLY A 203 -9.28 16.31 12.07
CA GLY A 203 -8.83 17.67 12.31
C GLY A 203 -7.94 18.22 11.17
N ARG A 204 -7.96 17.59 9.99
CA ARG A 204 -7.04 17.86 8.87
C ARG A 204 -7.80 18.23 7.61
N PRO A 205 -7.22 19.08 6.74
CA PRO A 205 -7.89 19.48 5.51
C PRO A 205 -7.84 18.35 4.48
N LEU A 206 -8.89 18.27 3.67
CA LEU A 206 -9.00 17.41 2.50
C LEU A 206 -9.35 18.29 1.29
N CYS A 207 -8.62 18.11 0.19
CA CYS A 207 -8.97 18.74 -1.07
C CYS A 207 -10.20 18.05 -1.69
N PRO A 208 -10.94 18.71 -2.60
CA PRO A 208 -12.14 18.15 -3.22
C PRO A 208 -11.85 16.85 -3.97
N CYS A 209 -10.71 16.79 -4.67
CA CYS A 209 -10.29 15.58 -5.39
C CYS A 209 -10.16 14.37 -4.46
N CYS A 210 -9.43 14.50 -3.34
CA CYS A 210 -9.31 13.40 -2.38
C CYS A 210 -10.65 13.09 -1.71
N ARG A 211 -11.44 14.10 -1.36
CA ARG A 211 -12.73 13.91 -0.68
C ARG A 211 -13.74 13.14 -1.53
N PHE A 212 -13.82 13.43 -2.83
CA PHE A 212 -14.88 12.91 -3.70
C PHE A 212 -14.42 11.75 -4.59
N ASN A 213 -13.15 11.73 -5.02
CA ASN A 213 -12.67 10.74 -5.98
C ASN A 213 -11.91 9.58 -5.32
N ASP A 214 -11.30 9.79 -4.15
CA ASP A 214 -10.59 8.71 -3.45
C ASP A 214 -11.54 8.02 -2.46
N LYS A 215 -11.82 6.74 -2.76
CA LYS A 215 -12.68 5.86 -1.95
C LYS A 215 -12.30 5.82 -0.47
N LYS A 216 -11.02 6.05 -0.14
CA LYS A 216 -10.51 6.08 1.24
C LYS A 216 -11.16 7.18 2.07
N PHE A 217 -11.42 8.35 1.47
CA PHE A 217 -11.91 9.54 2.17
C PHE A 217 -13.41 9.76 2.01
N ILE A 218 -14.12 8.79 1.44
CA ILE A 218 -15.59 8.80 1.44
C ILE A 218 -16.08 8.60 2.88
N ALA A 219 -16.98 9.48 3.30
CA ALA A 219 -17.66 9.38 4.57
C ALA A 219 -18.78 8.32 4.49
N VAL A 220 -18.84 7.45 5.50
CA VAL A 220 -19.79 6.34 5.59
C VAL A 220 -20.49 6.33 6.94
N THR A 221 -21.72 5.84 6.97
CA THR A 221 -22.54 5.74 8.18
C THR A 221 -22.46 4.33 8.77
N GLY A 222 -22.84 4.17 10.04
CA GLY A 222 -22.97 2.85 10.66
C GLY A 222 -23.83 1.86 9.85
N PRO A 223 -25.06 2.23 9.44
CA PRO A 223 -25.91 1.36 8.61
C PRO A 223 -25.34 1.01 7.23
N TYR A 224 -24.44 1.84 6.68
CA TYR A 224 -23.70 1.48 5.47
C TYR A 224 -22.69 0.38 5.77
N ILE A 225 -21.89 0.53 6.85
CA ILE A 225 -20.88 -0.44 7.25
C ILE A 225 -21.53 -1.81 7.53
N GLU A 226 -22.64 -1.81 8.27
CA GLU A 226 -23.39 -3.03 8.58
C GLU A 226 -23.86 -3.75 7.32
N ARG A 227 -24.53 -3.04 6.40
CA ARG A 227 -24.99 -3.64 5.13
C ARG A 227 -23.85 -4.07 4.21
N ALA A 228 -22.75 -3.32 4.17
CA ALA A 228 -21.67 -3.55 3.22
C ALA A 228 -20.74 -4.69 3.68
N TYR A 229 -20.48 -4.80 4.99
CA TYR A 229 -19.53 -5.77 5.52
C TYR A 229 -20.16 -6.88 6.36
N ASN A 230 -21.48 -6.81 6.61
CA ASN A 230 -22.22 -7.71 7.51
C ASN A 230 -21.64 -7.73 8.94
N ILE A 231 -21.24 -6.56 9.47
CA ILE A 231 -20.62 -6.41 10.79
C ILE A 231 -21.24 -5.23 11.52
N ASP A 232 -21.64 -5.41 12.79
CA ASP A 232 -22.10 -4.32 13.64
C ASP A 232 -20.95 -3.29 13.83
N PRO A 233 -21.12 -2.02 13.44
CA PRO A 233 -20.09 -1.00 13.61
C PRO A 233 -19.60 -0.82 15.05
N LYS A 234 -20.40 -1.21 16.06
CA LYS A 234 -20.03 -1.15 17.48
C LYS A 234 -18.88 -2.10 17.82
N VAL A 235 -18.77 -3.25 17.15
CA VAL A 235 -17.69 -4.20 17.44
C VAL A 235 -16.34 -3.76 16.87
N LEU A 236 -16.34 -2.75 15.99
CA LEU A 236 -15.15 -2.22 15.34
C LEU A 236 -14.47 -1.08 16.11
N ASP A 237 -14.98 -0.67 17.29
CA ASP A 237 -14.47 0.46 18.09
C ASP A 237 -14.24 1.73 17.26
N LEU A 238 -15.15 2.00 16.32
CA LEU A 238 -15.01 3.11 15.37
C LEU A 238 -15.38 4.44 16.02
N LYS A 239 -14.54 5.45 15.77
CA LYS A 239 -14.86 6.84 16.10
C LYS A 239 -15.79 7.42 15.04
N PHE A 240 -16.96 7.88 15.50
CA PHE A 240 -17.93 8.59 14.68
C PHE A 240 -17.91 10.08 14.99
N GLY A 241 -17.90 10.89 13.94
CA GLY A 241 -18.04 12.33 14.00
C GLY A 241 -19.41 12.76 13.51
N GLN A 242 -19.75 14.02 13.72
CA GLN A 242 -20.98 14.61 13.21
C GLN A 242 -20.78 15.05 11.76
N GLY A 243 -21.58 14.51 10.85
CA GLY A 243 -21.64 14.90 9.44
C GLY A 243 -22.73 15.92 9.17
N TYR A 244 -22.98 16.17 7.88
CA TYR A 244 -24.16 16.92 7.43
C TYR A 244 -25.43 16.17 7.87
N ASP A 245 -26.48 16.93 8.18
CA ASP A 245 -27.76 16.44 8.73
C ASP A 245 -27.68 15.75 10.11
N ASN A 246 -26.68 16.08 10.92
CA ASN A 246 -26.46 15.45 12.25
C ASN A 246 -26.24 13.92 12.21
N LYS A 247 -25.95 13.36 11.03
CA LYS A 247 -25.67 11.92 10.89
C LYS A 247 -24.30 11.61 11.47
N LYS A 248 -24.20 10.53 12.24
CA LYS A 248 -22.92 9.99 12.70
C LYS A 248 -22.19 9.33 11.53
N ILE A 249 -21.06 9.90 11.13
CA ILE A 249 -20.24 9.43 10.01
C ILE A 249 -18.84 9.05 10.47
N THR A 250 -18.20 8.14 9.74
CA THR A 250 -16.78 7.84 9.80
C THR A 250 -16.20 7.77 8.39
N TYR A 251 -14.89 7.53 8.23
CA TYR A 251 -14.27 7.43 6.91
C TYR A 251 -13.93 5.99 6.55
N ASN A 252 -14.04 5.65 5.26
CA ASN A 252 -13.71 4.32 4.77
C ASN A 252 -12.33 3.81 5.19
N PHE A 253 -11.29 4.66 5.16
CA PHE A 253 -9.96 4.21 5.57
C PHE A 253 -9.90 3.79 7.06
N LEU A 254 -10.66 4.45 7.94
CA LEU A 254 -10.76 4.07 9.36
C LEU A 254 -11.53 2.76 9.50
N VAL A 255 -12.58 2.57 8.70
CA VAL A 255 -13.33 1.30 8.64
C VAL A 255 -12.41 0.18 8.19
N TRP A 256 -11.61 0.37 7.14
CA TRP A 256 -10.69 -0.66 6.65
C TRP A 256 -9.60 -1.02 7.67
N GLU A 257 -9.05 -0.03 8.38
CA GLU A 257 -8.09 -0.27 9.46
C GLU A 257 -8.74 -1.08 10.60
N ALA A 258 -9.94 -0.69 11.03
CA ALA A 258 -10.67 -1.42 12.07
C ALA A 258 -11.07 -2.83 11.64
N LEU A 259 -11.51 -3.02 10.40
CA LEU A 259 -11.82 -4.34 9.83
C LEU A 259 -10.59 -5.25 9.79
N ALA A 260 -9.42 -4.72 9.42
CA ALA A 260 -8.19 -5.50 9.42
C ALA A 260 -7.84 -5.99 10.83
N VAL A 261 -7.94 -5.13 11.84
CA VAL A 261 -7.72 -5.51 13.25
C VAL A 261 -8.75 -6.53 13.71
N TYR A 262 -10.02 -6.31 13.40
CA TYR A 262 -11.13 -7.19 13.76
C TYR A 262 -10.97 -8.60 13.16
N ARG A 263 -10.63 -8.70 11.87
CA ARG A 263 -10.43 -9.98 11.17
C ARG A 263 -9.21 -10.73 11.67
N GLU A 264 -8.12 -10.01 11.94
CA GLU A 264 -6.92 -10.61 12.53
C GLU A 264 -7.21 -11.18 13.92
N LYS A 265 -8.00 -10.45 14.72
CA LYS A 265 -8.48 -10.94 16.01
C LYS A 265 -9.32 -12.21 15.84
N ASN A 266 -10.34 -12.20 14.97
CA ASN A 266 -11.18 -13.38 14.73
C ASN A 266 -10.36 -14.59 14.24
N LYS A 267 -9.37 -14.37 13.38
CA LYS A 267 -8.46 -15.40 12.90
C LYS A 267 -7.65 -16.01 14.04
N ASN A 268 -7.06 -15.18 14.89
CA ASN A 268 -6.29 -15.66 16.05
C ASN A 268 -7.19 -16.37 17.06
N ASP A 269 -8.35 -15.80 17.38
CA ASP A 269 -9.35 -16.41 18.28
C ASP A 269 -9.88 -17.76 17.77
N LEU A 270 -9.86 -17.99 16.45
CA LEU A 270 -10.19 -19.28 15.84
C LEU A 270 -9.01 -20.25 15.90
N LEU A 271 -7.80 -19.79 15.57
CA LEU A 271 -6.59 -20.61 15.62
C LEU A 271 -6.31 -21.12 17.04
N ASP A 272 -6.44 -20.25 18.05
CA ASP A 272 -6.25 -20.61 19.45
C ASP A 272 -7.29 -21.66 19.86
N PHE A 273 -8.56 -21.43 19.50
CA PHE A 273 -9.62 -22.42 19.73
C PHE A 273 -9.35 -23.77 19.07
N MET A 274 -8.89 -23.79 17.81
CA MET A 274 -8.60 -25.03 17.09
C MET A 274 -7.43 -25.79 17.71
N LYS A 275 -6.39 -25.07 18.16
CA LYS A 275 -5.23 -25.65 18.84
C LYS A 275 -5.61 -26.24 20.19
N ASP A 276 -6.42 -25.52 20.97
CA ASP A 276 -6.88 -25.97 22.29
C ASP A 276 -7.79 -27.20 22.22
N ASN A 277 -8.48 -27.40 21.10
CA ASN A 277 -9.41 -28.52 20.89
C ASN A 277 -8.86 -29.60 19.94
N CYS A 278 -7.55 -29.60 19.66
CA CYS A 278 -6.87 -30.62 18.85
C CYS A 278 -7.48 -30.83 17.45
N VAL A 279 -8.01 -29.78 16.81
CA VAL A 279 -8.55 -29.86 15.45
C VAL A 279 -7.43 -30.19 14.46
N SER A 280 -7.73 -30.95 13.41
CA SER A 280 -6.79 -31.34 12.34
C SER A 280 -5.80 -30.24 11.91
N ASP A 281 -4.49 -30.55 11.92
CA ASP A 281 -3.39 -29.67 11.48
C ASP A 281 -3.60 -29.13 10.05
N LYS A 282 -4.28 -29.90 9.19
CA LYS A 282 -4.60 -29.48 7.82
C LYS A 282 -5.51 -28.25 7.81
N LEU A 283 -6.52 -28.23 8.69
CA LEU A 283 -7.44 -27.09 8.82
C LEU A 283 -6.74 -25.90 9.48
N ILE A 284 -5.90 -26.13 10.49
CA ILE A 284 -5.10 -25.07 11.11
C ILE A 284 -4.21 -24.39 10.05
N CYS A 285 -3.45 -25.18 9.28
CA CYS A 285 -2.60 -24.67 8.21
C CYS A 285 -3.39 -23.91 7.14
N MET A 286 -4.63 -24.34 6.86
CA MET A 286 -5.52 -23.63 5.95
C MET A 286 -5.91 -22.25 6.51
N VAL A 287 -6.33 -22.18 7.78
CA VAL A 287 -6.68 -20.91 8.44
C VAL A 287 -5.48 -19.96 8.47
N GLU A 288 -4.29 -20.46 8.80
CA GLU A 288 -3.05 -19.68 8.83
C GLU A 288 -2.74 -19.00 7.49
N LYS A 289 -3.06 -19.67 6.37
CA LYS A 289 -2.83 -19.15 5.01
C LYS A 289 -3.83 -18.09 4.56
N ILE A 290 -5.00 -17.99 5.20
CA ILE A 290 -6.04 -17.02 4.80
C ILE A 290 -5.54 -15.59 5.05
N SER A 291 -5.59 -14.75 4.02
CA SER A 291 -5.21 -13.34 4.12
C SER A 291 -6.36 -12.49 4.70
N THR A 292 -6.11 -11.78 5.80
CA THR A 292 -7.11 -10.90 6.43
C THR A 292 -7.23 -9.53 5.75
N LYS A 293 -6.27 -9.17 4.87
CA LYS A 293 -6.20 -7.84 4.24
C LYS A 293 -7.09 -7.67 3.02
N GLU A 294 -7.32 -8.74 2.27
CA GLU A 294 -7.97 -8.70 0.95
C GLU A 294 -9.22 -9.58 0.90
N MET A 295 -9.99 -9.62 1.99
CA MET A 295 -11.19 -10.46 2.10
C MET A 295 -12.43 -9.88 1.40
N ASP A 296 -12.33 -8.66 0.86
CA ASP A 296 -13.43 -7.96 0.21
C ASP A 296 -13.07 -7.60 -1.23
N TYR A 297 -14.04 -7.76 -2.13
CA TYR A 297 -13.99 -7.13 -3.46
C TYR A 297 -15.17 -6.17 -3.60
N THR A 298 -15.03 -5.18 -4.49
CA THR A 298 -16.12 -4.30 -4.89
C THR A 298 -16.57 -4.67 -6.29
N ASP A 299 -17.85 -5.01 -6.46
CA ASP A 299 -18.40 -5.31 -7.78
C ASP A 299 -18.58 -4.03 -8.64
N ILE A 300 -19.01 -4.21 -9.89
CA ILE A 300 -19.26 -3.10 -10.83
C ILE A 300 -20.35 -2.12 -10.36
N PHE A 301 -21.20 -2.55 -9.42
CA PHE A 301 -22.28 -1.75 -8.83
C PHE A 301 -21.88 -1.12 -7.50
N GLY A 302 -20.63 -1.30 -7.05
CA GLY A 302 -20.15 -0.77 -5.77
C GLY A 302 -20.54 -1.63 -4.56
N ARG A 303 -21.12 -2.82 -4.75
CA ARG A 303 -21.45 -3.74 -3.65
C ARG A 303 -20.19 -4.46 -3.19
N ILE A 304 -20.08 -4.66 -1.88
CA ILE A 304 -18.94 -5.32 -1.26
C ILE A 304 -19.27 -6.80 -1.05
N GLY A 305 -18.45 -7.67 -1.63
CA GLY A 305 -18.59 -9.13 -1.56
C GLY A 305 -17.36 -9.81 -0.98
N ALA A 306 -17.49 -11.10 -0.63
CA ALA A 306 -16.39 -11.91 -0.13
C ALA A 306 -15.39 -12.25 -1.26
N ASN A 307 -14.13 -11.87 -1.10
CA ASN A 307 -13.06 -12.20 -2.03
C ASN A 307 -12.30 -13.44 -1.54
N PHE A 308 -12.81 -14.62 -1.92
CA PHE A 308 -12.18 -15.89 -1.56
C PHE A 308 -10.80 -16.02 -2.22
N ASP A 309 -9.77 -16.36 -1.42
CA ASP A 309 -8.40 -16.50 -1.93
C ASP A 309 -8.13 -17.85 -2.62
N SER A 310 -9.07 -18.80 -2.51
CA SER A 310 -9.00 -20.12 -3.12
C SER A 310 -10.03 -20.31 -4.23
N LYS A 311 -9.61 -20.97 -5.33
CA LYS A 311 -10.51 -21.42 -6.41
C LYS A 311 -11.29 -22.68 -6.06
N ILE A 312 -10.74 -23.50 -5.15
CA ILE A 312 -11.41 -24.69 -4.63
C ILE A 312 -12.09 -24.25 -3.36
N ILE A 313 -13.38 -23.98 -3.47
CA ILE A 313 -14.18 -23.43 -2.39
C ILE A 313 -14.96 -24.60 -1.76
N ASP A 314 -14.32 -25.27 -0.80
CA ASP A 314 -15.00 -26.21 0.10
C ASP A 314 -15.98 -25.43 1.02
N ILE A 315 -17.09 -26.05 1.39
CA ILE A 315 -18.09 -25.50 2.32
C ILE A 315 -17.41 -25.10 3.64
N TRP A 316 -16.49 -25.92 4.15
CA TRP A 316 -15.73 -25.59 5.36
C TRP A 316 -14.88 -24.35 5.20
N TYR A 317 -14.20 -24.23 4.07
CA TYR A 317 -13.41 -23.03 3.78
C TYR A 317 -14.32 -21.79 3.71
N GLN A 318 -15.51 -21.85 3.10
CA GLN A 318 -16.45 -20.73 3.09
C GLN A 318 -16.89 -20.33 4.50
N GLN A 319 -17.19 -21.31 5.36
CA GLN A 319 -17.63 -21.05 6.72
C GLN A 319 -16.51 -20.45 7.58
N ILE A 320 -15.30 -21.01 7.50
CA ILE A 320 -14.10 -20.46 8.16
C ILE A 320 -13.82 -19.04 7.66
N PHE A 321 -13.83 -18.84 6.35
CA PHE A 321 -13.57 -17.54 5.75
C PHE A 321 -14.63 -16.52 6.18
N SER A 322 -15.91 -16.91 6.22
CA SER A 322 -17.00 -16.05 6.69
C SER A 322 -16.79 -15.69 8.16
N TYR A 323 -16.59 -16.67 9.04
CA TYR A 323 -16.29 -16.43 10.46
C TYR A 323 -15.13 -15.43 10.65
N ILE A 324 -14.02 -15.60 9.93
CA ILE A 324 -12.90 -14.65 9.99
C ILE A 324 -13.32 -13.28 9.49
N ARG A 325 -14.02 -13.21 8.35
CA ARG A 325 -14.40 -11.96 7.67
C ARG A 325 -15.37 -11.12 8.48
N ASN A 326 -16.42 -11.71 9.04
CA ASN A 326 -17.58 -11.03 9.63
C ASN A 326 -18.01 -11.54 11.02
N GLY A 327 -17.37 -12.59 11.56
CA GLY A 327 -17.72 -13.17 12.86
C GLY A 327 -18.98 -14.05 12.84
N GLU A 328 -19.47 -14.43 11.66
CA GLU A 328 -20.73 -15.15 11.50
C GLU A 328 -20.72 -16.53 12.17
N GLY A 329 -21.81 -16.83 12.88
CA GLY A 329 -22.00 -18.08 13.61
C GLY A 329 -21.35 -18.15 14.99
N GLY A 330 -20.46 -17.23 15.36
CA GLY A 330 -19.94 -17.09 16.74
C GLY A 330 -19.56 -18.42 17.42
N SER A 331 -20.14 -18.67 18.60
CA SER A 331 -19.93 -19.91 19.36
C SER A 331 -20.53 -21.15 18.69
N GLU A 332 -21.65 -21.02 17.96
CA GLU A 332 -22.27 -22.13 17.24
C GLU A 332 -21.41 -22.64 16.09
N PHE A 333 -20.70 -21.75 15.40
CA PHE A 333 -19.71 -22.15 14.39
C PHE A 333 -18.58 -22.97 15.02
N LYS A 334 -18.01 -22.50 16.14
CA LYS A 334 -16.98 -23.22 16.88
C LYS A 334 -17.46 -24.61 17.32
N GLN A 335 -18.69 -24.73 17.81
CA GLN A 335 -19.28 -26.02 18.18
C GLN A 335 -19.49 -26.96 16.97
N ARG A 336 -19.90 -26.42 15.82
CA ARG A 336 -20.04 -27.22 14.59
C ARG A 336 -18.69 -27.73 14.09
N LEU A 337 -17.63 -26.93 14.23
CA LEU A 337 -16.27 -27.31 13.87
C LEU A 337 -15.80 -28.53 14.67
N LEU A 338 -16.16 -28.62 15.96
CA LEU A 338 -15.84 -29.79 16.81
C LEU A 338 -16.65 -31.04 16.46
N LYS A 339 -17.90 -30.86 16.01
CA LYS A 339 -18.82 -31.99 15.78
C LYS A 339 -18.61 -32.67 14.43
N ASN A 340 -18.12 -31.94 13.44
CA ASN A 340 -18.12 -32.37 12.05
C ASN A 340 -16.70 -32.28 11.46
N GLU A 341 -15.69 -32.78 12.18
CA GLU A 341 -14.36 -32.95 11.58
C GLU A 341 -14.52 -33.73 10.25
N PRO A 342 -14.08 -33.18 9.11
CA PRO A 342 -14.22 -33.83 7.81
C PRO A 342 -13.34 -35.07 7.67
#